data_AF-W4Q5J6-F1
#
_entry.id   AF-W4Q5J6-F1
#
_cell.length_a   1.000
_cell.length_b   1.000
_cell.length_c   1.000
_cell.angle_alpha   90.00
_cell.angle_beta   90.00
_cell.angle_gamma   90.00
#
_symmetry.space_group_name_H-M   'P 1'
#
loop_
_entity.id
_entity.type
_entity.pdbx_description
1 polymer ?
#
loop_
_entity_poly.entity_id
_entity_poly.type
_entity_poly.pdbx_seq_one_letter_code
_entity_poly.pdbx_strand_id
1 'polypeptide(L)'
;MNEKELILAIETSCDETSAAVIENGRTIVSNVVSSQIESHKRFGGVVPEVASRHHVEQITVIIEQAWRRQTLHLLIYMLLL
;
A
#
# COMPACT_ATOMS: atom_id res chain seq x y z
N MET A 1 25.44 17.86 -2.75
CA MET A 1 24.25 17.50 -1.96
C MET A 1 23.76 16.18 -2.52
N ASN A 2 23.76 15.10 -1.75
CA ASN A 2 23.13 13.85 -2.21
C ASN A 2 21.63 14.06 -2.07
N GLU A 3 20.93 14.17 -3.20
CA GLU A 3 19.48 14.08 -3.19
C GLU A 3 19.09 12.71 -2.66
N LYS A 4 18.17 12.69 -1.69
CA LYS A 4 17.66 11.46 -1.10
C LYS A 4 16.58 10.93 -2.03
N GLU A 5 16.81 9.76 -2.61
CA GLU A 5 15.81 9.06 -3.41
C GLU A 5 14.78 8.42 -2.49
N LEU A 6 13.50 8.61 -2.80
CA LEU A 6 12.38 8.04 -2.05
C LEU A 6 11.55 7.17 -2.99
N ILE A 7 11.33 5.93 -2.57
CA ILE A 7 10.59 4.92 -3.33
C ILE A 7 9.28 4.64 -2.59
N LEU A 8 8.15 4.75 -3.29
CA LEU A 8 6.85 4.27 -2.81
C LEU A 8 6.69 2.81 -3.26
N ALA A 9 6.77 1.87 -2.33
CA ALA A 9 6.43 0.48 -2.57
C ALA A 9 4.96 0.23 -2.24
N ILE A 10 4.26 -0.51 -3.10
CA ILE A 10 2.87 -0.92 -2.93
C ILE A 10 2.82 -2.43 -3.09
N GLU A 11 2.09 -3.13 -2.22
CA GLU A 11 1.90 -4.58 -2.28
C GLU A 11 0.42 -4.92 -2.12
N THR A 12 -0.13 -5.63 -3.11
CA THR A 12 -1.54 -6.00 -3.24
C THR A 12 -1.73 -7.37 -3.91
N SER A 13 -0.82 -8.33 -3.70
CA SER A 13 -0.86 -9.62 -4.41
C SER A 13 -1.89 -10.61 -3.88
N CYS A 14 -2.27 -10.53 -2.60
CA CYS A 14 -3.16 -11.50 -1.96
C CYS A 14 -4.28 -10.84 -1.15
N ASP A 15 -4.23 -10.88 0.18
CA ASP A 15 -5.27 -10.39 1.09
C ASP A 15 -4.80 -9.20 1.94
N GLU A 16 -3.70 -8.57 1.55
CA GLU A 16 -3.11 -7.42 2.22
C GLU A 16 -2.96 -6.25 1.25
N THR A 17 -3.25 -5.04 1.73
CA THR A 17 -2.93 -3.80 1.02
C THR A 17 -1.88 -3.08 1.83
N SER A 18 -0.67 -2.90 1.30
CA SER A 18 0.37 -2.17 2.01
C SER A 18 1.04 -1.11 1.15
N ALA A 19 1.54 -0.07 1.82
CA ALA A 19 2.40 0.94 1.22
C ALA A 19 3.56 1.27 2.16
N ALA A 20 4.75 1.39 1.58
CA ALA A 20 5.96 1.75 2.31
C ALA A 20 6.75 2.83 1.57
N VAL A 21 7.35 3.75 2.33
CA VAL A 21 8.31 4.73 1.80
C VAL A 21 9.71 4.25 2.14
N ILE A 22 10.56 4.10 1.12
CA ILE A 22 11.92 3.59 1.26
C ILE A 22 12.92 4.65 0.79
N GLU A 23 13.85 5.03 1.65
CA GLU A 23 14.94 5.96 1.35
C GLU A 23 16.15 5.19 0.78
N ASN A 24 16.62 5.64 -0.39
CA ASN A 24 17.78 5.10 -1.12
C ASN A 24 17.75 3.57 -1.29
N GLY A 25 16.55 3.00 -1.45
CA GLY A 25 16.33 1.56 -1.63
C GLY A 25 16.73 0.66 -0.44
N ARG A 26 17.06 1.23 0.72
CA ARG A 26 17.60 0.46 1.86
C ARG A 26 16.89 0.72 3.17
N THR A 27 16.44 1.94 3.41
CA THR A 27 15.89 2.34 4.70
C THR A 27 14.39 2.51 4.59
N ILE A 28 13.62 1.70 5.32
CA ILE A 28 12.16 1.87 5.41
C ILE A 28 11.86 3.06 6.33
N VAL A 29 11.27 4.11 5.77
CA VAL A 29 10.89 5.36 6.46
C VAL A 29 9.48 5.24 7.05
N SER A 30 8.59 4.58 6.33
CA SER A 30 7.23 4.25 6.77
C SER A 30 6.79 2.94 6.12
N ASN A 31 5.92 2.21 6.81
CA ASN A 31 5.25 1.03 6.30
C ASN A 31 3.87 0.95 6.94
N VAL A 32 2.83 0.84 6.12
CA VAL A 32 1.43 0.75 6.54
C VAL A 32 0.82 -0.46 5.86
N VAL A 33 0.13 -1.30 6.63
CA VAL A 33 -0.48 -2.54 6.15
C VAL A 33 -1.94 -2.56 6.61
N SER A 34 -2.85 -2.89 5.69
CA SER A 34 -4.25 -3.23 5.96
C SER A 34 -4.51 -4.65 5.52
N SER A 35 -4.88 -5.49 6.48
CA SER A 35 -5.10 -6.93 6.29
C SER A 35 -6.59 -7.25 6.18
N GLN A 36 -6.92 -8.18 5.28
CA GLN A 36 -8.29 -8.63 5.03
C GLN A 36 -8.62 -9.98 5.69
N ILE A 37 -7.72 -10.50 6.55
CA ILE A 37 -7.85 -11.84 7.17
C ILE A 37 -9.24 -12.07 7.78
N GLU A 38 -9.77 -11.09 8.54
CA GLU A 38 -11.07 -11.25 9.20
C GLU A 38 -12.25 -11.26 8.20
N SER A 39 -12.12 -10.52 7.09
CA SER A 39 -13.12 -10.51 6.00
C SER A 39 -13.20 -11.85 5.27
N HIS A 40 -12.08 -12.57 5.15
CA HIS A 40 -11.98 -13.86 4.46
C HIS A 40 -12.22 -15.07 5.37
N LYS A 41 -12.09 -14.90 6.69
CA LYS A 41 -12.29 -15.96 7.69
C LYS A 41 -13.66 -16.63 7.60
N ARG A 42 -14.72 -15.87 7.31
CA ARG A 42 -16.08 -16.40 7.10
C ARG A 42 -16.23 -17.28 5.86
N PHE A 43 -15.32 -17.18 4.89
CA PHE A 43 -15.33 -17.94 3.65
C PHE A 43 -14.39 -19.16 3.69
N GLY A 44 -13.60 -19.31 4.77
CA GLY A 44 -12.63 -20.41 4.90
C GLY A 44 -11.42 -20.29 3.96
N GLY A 45 -11.19 -19.12 3.37
CA GLY A 45 -10.11 -18.86 2.43
C GLY A 45 -10.29 -17.51 1.71
N VAL A 46 -9.25 -17.10 0.97
CA VAL A 46 -9.26 -15.83 0.22
C VAL A 46 -10.21 -15.94 -0.96
N VAL A 47 -11.14 -14.99 -1.06
CA VAL A 47 -12.03 -14.84 -2.21
C VAL A 47 -11.48 -13.74 -3.14
N PRO A 48 -11.01 -14.07 -4.37
CA PRO A 48 -10.28 -13.11 -5.21
C PRO A 48 -11.05 -11.80 -5.50
N GLU A 49 -12.34 -11.89 -5.80
CA GLU A 49 -13.20 -10.71 -6.07
C GLU A 49 -13.38 -9.82 -4.83
N VAL A 50 -13.41 -10.40 -3.62
CA VAL A 50 -13.51 -9.61 -2.39
C VAL A 50 -12.18 -8.94 -2.09
N ALA A 51 -11.07 -9.64 -2.36
CA ALA A 51 -9.73 -9.11 -2.15
C ALA A 51 -9.41 -7.93 -3.07
N SER A 52 -9.72 -8.06 -4.36
CA SER A 52 -9.53 -6.99 -5.35
C SER A 52 -10.29 -5.71 -4.97
N ARG A 53 -11.55 -5.84 -4.51
CA ARG A 53 -12.36 -4.69 -4.06
C ARG A 53 -11.78 -4.02 -2.82
N HIS A 54 -11.35 -4.81 -1.83
CA HIS A 54 -10.71 -4.24 -0.65
C HIS A 54 -9.40 -3.50 -0.99
N HIS A 55 -8.60 -3.99 -1.95
CA HIS A 55 -7.42 -3.26 -2.40
C HIS A 55 -7.79 -1.87 -2.94
N VAL A 56 -8.81 -1.79 -3.82
CA VAL A 56 -9.30 -0.53 -4.38
C VAL A 56 -9.83 0.40 -3.27
N GLU A 57 -10.54 -0.12 -2.28
CA GLU A 57 -11.08 0.65 -1.16
C GLU A 57 -9.99 1.19 -0.23
N GLN A 58 -8.89 0.47 -0.06
CA GLN A 58 -7.84 0.80 0.91
C GLN A 58 -6.66 1.57 0.31
N ILE A 59 -6.39 1.45 -0.99
CA ILE A 59 -5.12 1.91 -1.57
C ILE A 59 -4.81 3.39 -1.30
N THR A 60 -5.79 4.29 -1.48
CA THR A 60 -5.60 5.72 -1.22
C THR A 60 -5.31 6.00 0.25
N VAL A 61 -6.05 5.34 1.16
CA VAL A 61 -5.89 5.51 2.60
C VAL A 61 -4.51 5.04 3.06
N ILE A 62 -4.05 3.89 2.55
CA ILE A 62 -2.76 3.30 2.93
C ILE A 62 -1.60 4.15 2.40
N ILE A 63 -1.69 4.64 1.16
CA ILE A 63 -0.71 5.56 0.60
C ILE A 63 -0.64 6.85 1.42
N GLU A 64 -1.78 7.48 1.72
CA GLU A 64 -1.82 8.70 2.54
C GLU A 64 -1.22 8.48 3.93
N GLN A 65 -1.51 7.35 4.57
CA GLN A 65 -0.94 7.03 5.88
C GLN A 65 0.57 6.81 5.81
N ALA A 66 1.06 6.13 4.77
CA ALA A 66 2.50 5.93 4.55
C ALA A 66 3.21 7.27 4.23
N TRP A 67 2.53 8.18 3.53
CA TRP A 67 3.08 9.45 3.06
C TRP A 67 2.91 10.62 4.04
N ARG A 68 2.05 10.50 5.06
CA ARG A 68 1.64 11.58 5.99
C ARG A 68 2.77 12.31 6.75
N ARG A 69 4.03 11.88 6.61
CA ARG A 69 5.22 12.55 7.16
C ARG A 69 5.99 13.41 6.15
N GLN A 70 5.62 13.43 4.87
CA GLN A 70 6.36 14.15 3.83
C GLN A 70 5.46 15.11 3.05
N THR A 71 5.77 16.40 3.16
CA THR A 71 5.09 17.48 2.44
C THR A 71 5.55 17.52 0.99
N LEU A 72 4.99 16.70 0.10
CA LEU A 72 5.21 16.81 -1.35
C LEU A 72 4.04 16.20 -2.14
N HIS A 73 3.73 16.83 -3.28
CA HIS A 73 2.59 16.60 -4.16
C HIS A 73 2.54 15.14 -4.67
N LEU A 74 1.45 14.43 -4.40
CA LEU A 74 1.23 13.06 -4.85
C LEU A 74 0.58 13.07 -6.25
N LEU A 75 1.29 12.58 -7.28
CA LEU A 75 0.74 12.31 -8.60
C LEU A 75 0.41 10.81 -8.69
N ILE A 76 -0.88 10.47 -8.61
CA ILE A 76 -1.36 9.08 -8.70
C ILE A 76 -1.64 8.74 -10.17
N TYR A 77 -0.80 7.91 -10.78
CA TYR A 77 -1.15 7.18 -12.01
C TYR A 77 -1.51 5.74 -11.64
N MET A 78 -2.80 5.44 -11.64
CA MET A 78 -3.32 4.12 -11.30
C MET A 78 -3.46 3.28 -12.57
N LEU A 79 -2.65 2.21 -12.71
CA LEU A 79 -2.86 1.16 -13.71
C LEU A 79 -3.47 -0.04 -12.99
N LEU A 80 -4.79 -0.22 -13.10
CA LEU A 80 -5.43 -1.50 -12.79
C LEU A 80 -5.22 -2.44 -13.98
N LEU A 81 -4.64 -3.61 -13.72
CA LEU A 81 -4.82 -4.81 -14.56
C LEU A 81 -5.77 -5.76 -13.82
#